data_AF-A0A7R7EKY1-F1
#
_entry.id   AF-A0A7R7EKY1-F1
#
_cell.length_a   1.000
_cell.length_b   1.000
_cell.length_c   1.000
_cell.angle_alpha   90.00
_cell.angle_beta   90.00
_cell.angle_gamma   90.00
#
_symmetry.space_group_name_H-M   'P 1'
#
loop_
_entity.id
_entity.type
_entity.pdbx_description
1 polymer ?
#
loop_
_entity_poly.entity_id
_entity_poly.type
_entity_poly.pdbx_seq_one_letter_code
_entity_poly.pdbx_strand_id
1 'polypeptide(L)' 'MIEDKMKEDIGKIFIWQGNKIEIINAFTCYEGDFYEYKIFGDDKVYRVNIFKDMSFAMSIPK' A
#
# COMPACT_ATOMS: atom_id res chain seq x y z
N MET A 1 4.17 -14.07 8.45
CA MET A 1 5.07 -12.94 8.80
C MET A 1 4.54 -11.67 8.17
N ILE A 2 5.07 -10.47 8.46
CA ILE A 2 4.57 -9.23 7.82
C ILE A 2 4.72 -9.29 6.30
N GLU A 3 5.79 -9.93 5.82
CA GLU A 3 6.07 -10.14 4.39
C GLU A 3 4.95 -10.90 3.67
N ASP A 4 4.43 -11.97 4.27
CA ASP A 4 3.36 -12.77 3.66
C ASP A 4 2.07 -11.96 3.54
N LYS A 5 1.76 -11.17 4.57
CA LYS A 5 0.55 -10.34 4.59
C LYS A 5 0.57 -9.22 3.55
N MET A 6 1.71 -8.54 3.38
CA MET A 6 1.81 -7.46 2.40
C MET A 6 1.70 -7.98 0.96
N LYS A 7 2.28 -9.14 0.68
CA LYS A 7 2.15 -9.79 -0.64
C LYS A 7 0.70 -10.22 -0.92
N GLU A 8 -0.04 -10.66 0.09
CA GLU A 8 -1.47 -10.98 -0.04
C GLU A 8 -2.36 -9.76 -0.35
N ASP A 9 -1.87 -8.55 -0.11
CA ASP A 9 -2.63 -7.33 -0.38
C ASP A 9 -2.53 -6.85 -1.84
N ILE A 10 -1.61 -7.40 -2.63
CA ILE A 10 -1.48 -7.07 -4.05
C ILE A 10 -2.77 -7.48 -4.79
N GLY A 11 -3.32 -6.56 -5.58
CA GLY A 11 -4.61 -6.68 -6.27
C GLY A 11 -5.82 -6.37 -5.40
N LYS A 12 -5.65 -6.15 -4.09
CA LYS A 12 -6.76 -5.70 -3.24
C LYS A 12 -7.09 -4.24 -3.50
N ILE A 13 -8.38 -3.95 -3.36
CA ILE A 13 -8.95 -2.64 -3.59
C ILE A 13 -9.44 -2.06 -2.26
N PHE A 14 -9.09 -0.79 -2.02
CA PHE A 14 -9.46 -0.07 -0.81
C PHE A 14 -10.11 1.27 -1.17
N ILE A 15 -10.88 1.81 -0.23
CA ILE A 15 -11.35 3.20 -0.32
C ILE A 15 -10.46 4.05 0.58
N TRP A 16 -9.84 5.08 0.00
CA TRP A 16 -8.96 6.01 0.70
C TRP A 16 -9.28 7.44 0.28
N GLN A 17 -9.62 8.29 1.25
CA GLN A 17 -10.05 9.68 1.03
C GLN A 17 -11.15 9.85 -0.04
N GLY A 18 -12.08 8.88 -0.12
CA GLY A 18 -13.13 8.88 -1.13
C GLY A 18 -12.70 8.36 -2.51
N ASN A 19 -11.41 8.09 -2.70
CA ASN A 19 -10.88 7.49 -3.91
C ASN A 19 -10.79 5.97 -3.78
N LYS A 20 -11.06 5.26 -4.88
CA LYS A 20 -10.79 3.83 -4.98
C LYS A 20 -9.32 3.65 -5.34
N ILE A 21 -8.59 2.86 -4.55
CA ILE A 21 -7.18 2.56 -4.78
C ILE A 21 -6.95 1.06 -4.89
N GLU A 22 -5.97 0.66 -5.67
CA GLU A 22 -5.53 -0.73 -5.83
C GLU A 22 -4.05 -0.82 -5.48
N ILE A 23 -3.69 -1.77 -4.63
CA ILE A 23 -2.29 -2.10 -4.36
C ILE A 23 -1.79 -2.94 -5.53
N ILE A 24 -0.77 -2.47 -6.23
CA ILE A 24 -0.22 -3.14 -7.41
C ILE A 24 1.12 -3.82 -7.11
N ASN A 25 1.78 -3.43 -6.03
CA ASN A 25 3.03 -4.03 -5.59
C ASN A 25 3.23 -3.84 -4.08
N ALA A 26 4.00 -4.73 -3.48
CA ALA A 26 4.43 -4.64 -2.11
C ALA A 26 5.91 -5.03 -2.02
N PHE A 27 6.68 -4.23 -1.30
CA PHE A 27 8.07 -4.52 -1.02
C PHE A 27 8.28 -4.54 0.48
N THR A 28 9.07 -5.52 0.91
CA THR A 28 9.40 -5.74 2.31
C THR A 28 10.85 -6.19 2.38
N CYS A 29 11.62 -5.52 3.21
CA CYS A 29 12.97 -5.92 3.53
C CYS A 29 13.29 -5.54 4.98
N TYR A 30 14.45 -5.97 5.47
CA TYR A 30 14.87 -5.68 6.83
C TYR A 30 14.94 -4.17 7.14
N GLU A 31 15.22 -3.34 6.13
CA GLU A 31 15.45 -1.90 6.25
C GLU A 31 14.19 -1.06 6.02
N GLY A 32 13.09 -1.64 5.52
CA GLY A 32 11.84 -0.92 5.32
C GLY A 32 10.81 -1.66 4.45
N ASP A 33 9.55 -1.29 4.68
CA ASP A 33 8.40 -1.83 3.98
C ASP A 33 7.69 -0.71 3.20
N PHE A 34 7.17 -1.00 2.00
CA PHE A 34 6.32 -0.06 1.26
C PHE A 34 5.29 -0.76 0.37
N TYR A 35 4.20 -0.08 0.07
CA TYR A 35 3.29 -0.45 -1.01
C TYR A 35 3.38 0.52 -2.16
N GLU A 36 3.15 0.01 -3.37
CA GLU A 36 2.85 0.81 -4.55
C GLU A 36 1.38 0.62 -4.91
N TYR A 37 0.69 1.73 -5.16
CA TYR A 37 -0.73 1.73 -5.44
C TYR A 37 -1.10 2.66 -6.59
N LYS A 38 -2.24 2.38 -7.21
CA LYS A 38 -2.87 3.23 -8.21
C LYS A 38 -4.20 3.75 -7.70
N ILE A 39 -4.54 4.97 -8.08
CA ILE A 39 -5.86 5.56 -7.85
C ILE A 39 -6.68 5.33 -9.12
N PHE A 40 -7.92 4.82 -8.98
CA PHE A 40 -8.80 4.62 -10.13
C PHE A 40 -9.09 5.96 -10.82
N GLY A 41 -8.83 6.03 -12.13
CA GLY A 41 -8.96 7.27 -12.91
C GLY A 41 -7.69 8.12 -12.96
N ASP A 42 -6.59 7.64 -12.37
CA ASP A 42 -5.25 8.23 -12.48
C ASP A 42 -4.27 7.22 -13.10
N ASP A 43 -3.41 7.69 -13.99
CA ASP A 43 -2.41 6.87 -14.67
C ASP A 43 -1.09 6.76 -13.90
N LYS A 44 -0.97 7.46 -12.76
CA LYS A 44 0.23 7.46 -11.92
C LYS A 44 0.27 6.29 -10.94
N VAL A 45 1.50 5.90 -10.59
CA VAL A 45 1.79 4.98 -9.49
C VAL A 45 2.33 5.78 -8.33
N TYR A 46 1.76 5.53 -7.14
CA TYR A 46 2.15 6.16 -5.90
C TYR A 46 2.82 5.14 -4.99
N ARG A 47 3.70 5.61 -4.11
CA ARG A 47 4.38 4.79 -3.11
C ARG A 47 4.10 5.32 -1.71
N VAL A 48 3.84 4.40 -0.78
CA VAL A 48 3.69 4.70 0.63
C VAL A 48 4.56 3.77 1.47
N ASN A 49 5.38 4.35 2.34
CA ASN A 49 6.20 3.59 3.27
C ASN A 49 5.34 3.08 4.43
N ILE A 50 5.52 1.82 4.78
CA ILE A 50 4.86 1.17 5.91
C ILE A 50 5.86 1.06 7.05
N PHE A 51 5.50 1.65 8.18
CA PHE A 51 6.30 1.54 9.39
C PHE A 51 5.83 0.34 10.21
N LYS A 52 6.77 -0.36 10.84
CA LYS A 52 6.46 -1.42 11.81
C LYS A 52 5.42 -0.87 12.81
N ASP A 53 4.32 -1.60 12.98
CA ASP A 53 3.14 -1.25 13.79
C ASP A 53 2.08 -0.32 13.15
N MET A 54 2.24 0.08 11.89
CA MET A 54 1.20 0.80 11.14
C MET A 54 0.47 -0.09 10.13
N SER A 55 -0.87 -0.05 10.12
CA SER A 55 -1.64 -0.62 9.01
C SER A 55 -1.50 0.26 7.76
N PHE A 56 -1.72 -0.31 6.57
CA PHE A 56 -1.74 0.45 5.31
C PHE A 56 -2.58 1.73 5.42
N ALA A 57 -3.76 1.63 6.04
CA ALA A 57 -4.66 2.76 6.29
C ALA A 57 -4.06 3.89 7.14
N MET A 58 -3.07 3.62 7.99
CA MET A 58 -2.39 4.61 8.83
C MET A 58 -1.12 5.18 8.21
N SER A 59 -0.59 4.51 7.18
CA SER A 59 0.70 4.86 6.59
C SER A 59 0.57 5.84 5.41
N ILE A 60 -0.61 5.97 4.82
CA ILE A 60 -0.83 6.91 3.72
C ILE A 60 -1.04 8.33 4.31
N PRO A 61 -0.16 9.30 3.98
CA PRO A 61 -0.24 10.65 4.53
C PRO A 61 -1.58 11.31 4.18
N LYS A 62 -2.20 12.00 5.16
CA LYS A 62 -3.47 12.73 5.00
C LYS A 62 -3.35 13.87 4.00
#